data_AF-A0A970BAS6-F1
#
_entry.id   AF-A0A970BAS6-F1
#
_cell.length_a   1.000
_cell.length_b   1.000
_cell.length_c   1.000
_cell.angle_alpha   90.00
_cell.angle_beta   90.00
_cell.angle_gamma   90.00
#
_symmetry.space_group_name_H-M   'P 1'
#
loop_
_entity.id
_entity.type
_entity.pdbx_description
1 polymer ?
#
loop_
_entity_poly.entity_id
_entity_poly.type
_entity_poly.pdbx_seq_one_letter_code
_entity_poly.pdbx_strand_id
1 'polypeptide(L)'
;MGEQMPVLNQFVLYALLCGAGLFVATWAWQRDVGISWLVSVVAAVLIIWLVFPSPTPAKNLGDILGNLSRVILKALWGVAWLAGSAVVHFFVKDRR
;
A
#
# COMPACT_ATOMS: atom_id res chain seq x y z
N MET A 1 21.72 -15.89 -14.86
CA MET A 1 20.63 -16.40 -14.01
C MET A 1 20.09 -15.22 -13.23
N GLY A 2 18.94 -14.68 -13.64
CA GLY A 2 18.31 -13.57 -12.90
C GLY A 2 17.74 -14.12 -11.60
N GLU A 3 18.18 -13.58 -10.46
CA GLU A 3 17.60 -13.91 -9.16
C GLU A 3 16.11 -13.55 -9.18
N GLN A 4 15.24 -14.56 -9.16
CA GLN A 4 13.81 -14.33 -9.00
C GLN A 4 13.59 -13.75 -7.60
N MET A 5 13.21 -12.48 -7.53
CA MET A 5 12.87 -11.86 -6.25
C MET A 5 11.73 -12.65 -5.60
N PRO A 6 11.82 -12.97 -4.29
CA PRO A 6 10.75 -13.63 -3.56
C PRO A 6 9.39 -12.94 -3.76
N VAL A 7 8.30 -13.71 -3.83
CA VAL A 7 6.93 -13.20 -4.07
C VAL A 7 6.54 -12.09 -3.09
N LEU A 8 6.94 -12.21 -1.81
CA LEU A 8 6.69 -11.19 -0.79
C LEU A 8 7.42 -9.87 -1.10
N ASN A 9 8.65 -9.94 -1.64
CA ASN A 9 9.42 -8.76 -1.99
C ASN A 9 8.79 -8.03 -3.18
N GLN A 10 8.32 -8.78 -4.19
CA GLN A 10 7.60 -8.20 -5.32
C GLN A 10 6.30 -7.53 -4.87
N PHE A 11 5.55 -8.20 -4.00
CA PHE A 11 4.31 -7.67 -3.43
C PHE A 11 4.51 -6.35 -2.69
N VAL A 12 5.53 -6.27 -1.84
CA VAL A 12 5.89 -5.03 -1.11
C VAL A 12 6.39 -3.95 -2.07
N LEU A 13 7.28 -4.32 -3.01
CA LEU A 13 7.84 -3.38 -3.98
C LEU A 13 6.75 -2.74 -4.84
N TYR A 14 5.81 -3.54 -5.36
CA TYR A 14 4.71 -3.01 -6.17
C TYR A 14 3.79 -2.10 -5.36
N ALA A 15 3.47 -2.45 -4.12
CA ALA A 15 2.69 -1.57 -3.25
C ALA A 15 3.38 -0.21 -3.06
N LEU A 16 4.70 -0.24 -2.81
CA LEU A 16 5.54 0.94 -2.61
C LEU A 16 5.58 1.82 -3.86
N LEU A 17 5.81 1.22 -5.04
CA LEU A 17 5.83 1.92 -6.32
C LEU A 17 4.45 2.50 -6.67
N CYS A 18 3.37 1.78 -6.41
CA CYS A 18 2.02 2.28 -6.67
C CYS A 18 1.67 3.47 -5.78
N GLY A 19 2.01 3.42 -4.48
CA GLY A 19 1.81 4.55 -3.57
C GLY A 19 2.61 5.78 -3.98
N ALA A 20 3.90 5.60 -4.30
CA ALA A 20 4.74 6.67 -4.82
C ALA A 20 4.19 7.24 -6.13
N GLY A 21 3.81 6.38 -7.07
CA GLY A 21 3.29 6.76 -8.39
C GLY A 21 1.98 7.54 -8.31
N LEU A 22 1.03 7.10 -7.49
CA LEU A 22 -0.23 7.82 -7.30
C LEU A 22 -0.01 9.18 -6.65
N PHE A 23 0.89 9.25 -5.66
CA PHE A 23 1.24 10.53 -5.04
C PHE A 23 1.82 11.49 -6.09
N VAL A 24 2.80 11.05 -6.88
CA VAL A 24 3.40 11.88 -7.95
C VAL A 24 2.34 12.32 -8.95
N ALA A 25 1.46 11.43 -9.41
CA ALA A 25 0.44 11.74 -10.40
C ALA A 25 -0.55 12.80 -9.91
N THR A 26 -1.05 12.62 -8.68
CA THR A 26 -1.98 13.58 -8.06
C THR A 26 -1.31 14.92 -7.80
N TRP A 27 -0.04 14.90 -7.37
CA TRP A 27 0.71 16.12 -7.10
C TRP A 27 1.06 16.88 -8.38
N ALA A 28 1.43 16.16 -9.45
CA ALA A 28 1.70 16.77 -10.75
C ALA A 28 0.47 17.51 -11.31
N TRP A 29 -0.73 16.98 -11.02
CA TRP A 29 -2.00 17.60 -11.39
C TRP A 29 -2.36 18.79 -10.51
N GLN A 30 -2.51 18.59 -9.20
CA GLN A 30 -3.09 19.58 -8.28
C GLN A 30 -2.06 20.55 -7.73
N ARG A 31 -0.78 20.19 -7.78
CA ARG A 31 0.33 20.91 -7.13
C ARG A 31 0.06 21.19 -5.65
N ASP A 32 -0.70 20.33 -4.97
CA ASP A 32 -0.96 20.44 -3.53
C ASP A 32 -0.54 19.14 -2.83
N VAL A 33 0.36 19.29 -1.85
CA VAL A 33 0.98 18.17 -1.13
C VAL A 33 -0.02 17.51 -0.17
N GLY A 34 -0.90 18.30 0.47
CA GLY A 34 -1.89 17.80 1.42
C GLY A 34 -2.99 17.01 0.72
N ILE A 35 -3.48 17.50 -0.41
CA ILE A 35 -4.48 16.80 -1.23
C ILE A 35 -3.88 15.50 -1.77
N SER A 36 -2.66 15.52 -2.32
CA SER A 36 -1.99 14.31 -2.80
C SER A 36 -1.80 13.25 -1.72
N TRP A 37 -1.43 13.66 -0.51
CA TRP A 37 -1.32 12.76 0.62
C TRP A 37 -2.67 12.13 0.96
N LEU A 38 -3.72 12.95 1.10
CA LEU A 38 -5.07 12.47 1.41
C LEU A 38 -5.60 11.52 0.34
N VAL A 39 -5.42 11.84 -0.94
CA VAL A 39 -5.83 10.96 -2.05
C VAL A 39 -5.08 9.63 -1.99
N SER A 40 -3.78 9.62 -1.68
CA SER A 40 -3.03 8.37 -1.55
C SER A 40 -3.53 7.49 -0.40
N VAL A 41 -3.83 8.10 0.77
CA VAL A 41 -4.40 7.38 1.92
C VAL A 41 -5.76 6.80 1.59
N VAL A 42 -6.65 7.59 0.98
CA VAL A 42 -7.99 7.13 0.59
C VAL A 42 -7.90 5.99 -0.44
N ALA A 43 -7.03 6.11 -1.44
CA ALA A 43 -6.82 5.07 -2.43
C ALA A 43 -6.29 3.76 -1.80
N ALA A 44 -5.35 3.85 -0.85
CA ALA A 44 -4.85 2.68 -0.14
C ALA A 44 -5.97 1.95 0.60
N VAL A 45 -6.84 2.68 1.31
CA VAL A 45 -7.99 2.11 2.01
C VAL A 45 -8.96 1.45 1.02
N LEU A 46 -9.28 2.11 -0.08
CA LEU A 46 -10.18 1.57 -1.11
C LEU A 46 -9.62 0.30 -1.73
N ILE A 47 -8.32 0.26 -2.05
CA ILE A 47 -7.69 -0.94 -2.62
C ILE A 47 -7.69 -2.08 -1.60
N ILE A 48 -7.37 -1.82 -0.33
CA ILE A 48 -7.42 -2.83 0.73
C ILE A 48 -8.85 -3.39 0.87
N TRP A 49 -9.86 -2.54 0.76
CA TRP A 49 -11.25 -2.94 0.88
C TRP A 49 -11.76 -3.74 -0.34
N LEU A 50 -11.40 -3.31 -1.56
CA LEU A 50 -11.91 -3.89 -2.80
C LEU A 50 -11.12 -5.12 -3.28
N VAL A 51 -9.80 -5.15 -3.08
CA VAL A 51 -8.93 -6.17 -3.66
C VAL A 51 -8.66 -7.31 -2.69
N PHE A 52 -8.56 -7.04 -1.39
CA PHE A 52 -8.20 -8.07 -0.44
C PHE A 52 -9.44 -8.80 0.10
N PRO A 53 -9.43 -10.15 0.12
CA PRO A 53 -10.55 -10.93 0.59
C PRO A 53 -10.91 -10.59 2.04
N SER A 54 -12.20 -10.61 2.34
CA SER A 54 -12.71 -10.42 3.70
C SER A 54 -12.39 -11.64 4.58
N PRO A 55 -12.28 -11.45 5.91
CA PRO A 55 -12.17 -12.57 6.84
C PRO A 55 -13.37 -13.50 6.71
N THR A 56 -13.14 -14.81 6.73
CA THR A 56 -14.21 -15.80 6.73
C THR A 56 -14.57 -16.20 8.16
N PRO A 57 -15.83 -16.58 8.47
CA PRO A 57 -16.19 -17.09 9.80
C PRO A 57 -15.29 -18.26 10.19
N ALA A 58 -14.60 -18.15 11.32
CA ALA A 58 -13.67 -19.18 11.78
C ALA A 58 -14.43 -20.31 12.47
N LYS A 59 -14.24 -21.55 12.01
CA LYS A 59 -14.79 -22.76 12.66
C LYS A 59 -13.72 -23.50 13.45
N ASN A 60 -12.46 -23.40 13.02
CA ASN A 60 -11.30 -24.05 13.63
C ASN A 60 -10.12 -23.08 13.83
N LEU A 61 -9.12 -23.48 14.63
CA LEU A 61 -7.87 -22.73 14.85
C LEU A 61 -7.11 -22.40 13.55
N GLY A 62 -7.14 -23.30 12.56
CA GLY A 62 -6.53 -23.06 11.25
C GLY A 62 -7.16 -21.88 10.50
N ASP A 63 -8.47 -21.69 10.63
CA ASP A 63 -9.19 -20.56 10.00
C ASP A 63 -8.80 -19.23 10.65
N ILE A 64 -8.53 -19.24 11.96
CA ILE A 64 -8.06 -18.07 12.70
C ILE A 64 -6.68 -17.65 12.19
N LEU A 65 -5.75 -18.59 12.05
CA LEU A 65 -4.40 -18.31 11.51
C LEU A 65 -4.47 -17.84 10.05
N GLY A 66 -5.35 -18.42 9.24
CA GLY A 66 -5.59 -17.98 7.86
C GLY A 66 -6.11 -16.54 7.79
N ASN A 67 -7.08 -16.20 8.64
CA ASN A 67 -7.58 -14.83 8.74
C ASN A 67 -6.51 -13.85 9.24
N LEU A 68 -5.71 -14.25 10.23
CA LEU A 68 -4.61 -13.44 10.74
C LEU A 68 -3.56 -13.16 9.65
N SER A 69 -3.18 -14.17 8.87
CA SER A 69 -2.28 -14.02 7.73
C SER A 69 -2.82 -13.00 6.71
N ARG A 70 -4.12 -13.06 6.38
CA ARG A 70 -4.76 -12.08 5.49
C ARG A 70 -4.69 -10.67 6.05
N VAL A 71 -4.93 -10.48 7.35
CA VAL A 71 -4.83 -9.18 8.01
C VAL A 71 -3.40 -8.65 7.94
N ILE A 72 -2.40 -9.51 8.22
CA ILE A 72 -0.99 -9.15 8.13
C ILE A 72 -0.62 -8.73 6.71
N LEU A 73 -1.06 -9.46 5.69
CA LEU A 73 -0.79 -9.10 4.29
C LEU A 73 -1.44 -7.77 3.89
N LYS A 74 -2.67 -7.48 4.34
CA LYS A 74 -3.31 -6.17 4.14
C LYS A 74 -2.50 -5.06 4.80
N ALA A 75 -2.07 -5.28 6.04
CA ALA A 75 -1.28 -4.30 6.79
C ALA A 75 0.08 -4.04 6.13
N LEU A 76 0.81 -5.09 5.76
CA LEU A 76 2.10 -4.99 5.06
C LEU A 76 1.96 -4.22 3.74
N TRP A 77 0.92 -4.53 2.97
CA TRP A 77 0.66 -3.83 1.72
C TRP A 77 0.34 -2.35 1.94
N GLY A 78 -0.55 -2.04 2.89
CA GLY A 78 -0.92 -0.67 3.24
C GLY A 78 0.27 0.14 3.74
N VAL A 79 1.09 -0.44 4.62
CA VAL A 79 2.31 0.19 5.12
C VAL A 79 3.30 0.44 3.98
N ALA A 80 3.50 -0.53 3.08
CA ALA A 80 4.39 -0.37 1.94
C ALA A 80 3.92 0.76 0.99
N TRP A 81 2.62 0.82 0.69
CA TRP A 81 2.02 1.89 -0.11
C TRP A 81 2.23 3.26 0.52
N LEU A 82 1.91 3.39 1.81
CA LEU A 82 2.05 4.65 2.53
C LEU A 82 3.53 5.04 2.67
N ALA A 83 4.45 4.08 2.83
CA ALA A 83 5.88 4.35 2.82
C ALA A 83 6.34 4.92 1.48
N GLY A 84 5.92 4.34 0.36
CA GLY A 84 6.22 4.87 -0.98
C GLY A 84 5.68 6.28 -1.18
N SER A 85 4.44 6.52 -0.75
CA SER A 85 3.83 7.85 -0.79
C SER A 85 4.56 8.85 0.10
N ALA A 86 4.99 8.42 1.30
CA ALA A 86 5.64 9.26 2.29
C ALA A 86 7.02 9.71 1.81
N VAL A 87 7.79 8.81 1.21
CA VAL A 87 9.08 9.14 0.59
C VAL A 87 8.90 10.31 -0.38
N VAL A 88 7.96 10.21 -1.32
CA VAL A 88 7.70 11.30 -2.28
C VAL A 88 7.21 12.57 -1.58
N HIS A 89 6.30 12.43 -0.63
CA HIS A 89 5.77 13.55 0.16
C HIS A 89 6.90 14.36 0.81
N PHE A 90 7.82 13.71 1.53
CA PHE A 90 8.95 14.39 2.17
C PHE A 90 9.90 15.01 1.13
N PHE A 91 10.23 14.28 0.06
CA PHE A 91 11.08 14.80 -1.02
C PHE A 91 10.51 16.06 -1.70
N VAL A 92 9.19 16.14 -1.85
CA VAL A 92 8.52 17.27 -2.51
C VAL A 92 8.28 18.42 -1.52
N LYS A 93 7.93 18.10 -0.28
CA LYS A 93 7.69 19.09 0.77
C LYS A 93 8.94 19.90 1.09
N ASP A 94 10.10 19.25 1.13
CA ASP A 94 11.39 19.90 1.43
C ASP A 94 11.93 20.80 0.30
N ARG A 95 11.28 20.80 -0.87
CA ARG A 95 11.66 21.63 -2.05
C ARG A 95 10.80 22.88 -2.24
N ARG A 96 9.85 23.16 -1.35
CA ARG A 96 9.06 24.40 -1.32
C ARG A 96 9.67 25.39 -0.34
#